data_AF-R6LY54-F1
#
_entry.id   AF-R6LY54-F1
#
_cell.length_a   1.000
_cell.length_b   1.000
_cell.length_c   1.000
_cell.angle_alpha   90.00
_cell.angle_beta   90.00
_cell.angle_gamma   90.00
#
_symmetry.space_group_name_H-M   'P 1'
#
loop_
_entity.id
_entity.type
_entity.pdbx_description
1 polymer ?
#
loop_
_entity_poly.entity_id
_entity_poly.type
_entity_poly.pdbx_seq_one_letter_code
_entity_poly.pdbx_strand_id
1 'polypeptide(L)'
;MKSGKIPDGFLFGAEYLRSDIDEALMSDNPKNIVPSVDLNGHGTFLAGVACGNKIDERNFSGVAPLADICVVKCREAKKSLKEYFRIGNDKTAYGEQDIMLGIKYLWQKAVKAGKPLIICFGIGTNIGGHERGGCLGEYLESIGNYSGVCAVTACGNEANVGHHYRSGLLRSGDDVEVELRTGNDAGFTIELWGDSPNLYAIGIISPSGEYSGKTIAKIGEQRKISFILEKTIIDIDYLITAYESGDECVRLRFSSVEPGTWKIRVFNDNRGDGYFDMWLPIRNFISNDTFFFESDPDVTICNPANNLALLSNAYYNSYTTSAVADSSRGYTRSGYVKPDICSPGIDIFGPMAGIISDRKEKNDISQARYGYMSGSSAATAITAGAAALLMEWGIVRGNNITMDTVSIKKYLIRGSINTGVDVPNRICGFGGIDLYGVFQAMRGRV
;
A
#
# COMPACT_ATOMS: atom_id res chain seq x y z
N MET A 1 -15.56 23.79 -9.84
CA MET A 1 -14.14 23.49 -10.14
C MET A 1 -14.04 23.19 -11.64
N LYS A 2 -13.60 24.18 -12.44
CA LYS A 2 -13.41 24.10 -13.90
C LYS A 2 -12.36 25.14 -14.32
N SER A 3 -11.06 24.92 -14.06
CA SER A 3 -10.04 25.85 -14.56
C SER A 3 -8.79 25.20 -15.18
N GLY A 4 -8.69 23.87 -15.22
CA GLY A 4 -7.65 23.18 -15.99
C GLY A 4 -8.23 22.44 -17.19
N LYS A 5 -7.42 22.25 -18.23
CA LYS A 5 -7.78 21.46 -19.41
C LYS A 5 -7.93 19.99 -18.97
N ILE A 6 -9.01 19.32 -19.39
CA ILE A 6 -9.13 17.87 -19.16
C ILE A 6 -8.02 17.16 -19.98
N PRO A 7 -7.23 16.26 -19.39
CA PRO A 7 -6.20 15.53 -20.14
C PRO A 7 -6.77 14.76 -21.33
N ASP A 8 -6.04 14.72 -22.44
CA ASP A 8 -6.50 14.02 -23.65
C ASP A 8 -6.74 12.52 -23.35
N GLY A 9 -7.91 12.00 -23.72
CA GLY A 9 -8.30 10.61 -23.46
C GLY A 9 -8.89 10.34 -22.07
N PHE A 10 -9.18 11.40 -21.31
CA PHE A 10 -9.85 11.34 -20.00
C PHE A 10 -11.19 12.09 -20.02
N LEU A 11 -12.09 11.68 -19.12
CA LEU A 11 -13.43 12.26 -19.00
C LEU A 11 -13.55 13.31 -17.90
N PHE A 12 -12.53 13.44 -17.04
CA PHE A 12 -12.52 14.38 -15.92
C PHE A 12 -11.08 14.70 -15.51
N GLY A 13 -10.95 15.68 -14.61
CA GLY A 13 -9.66 16.13 -14.07
C GLY A 13 -9.24 17.48 -14.65
N ALA A 14 -8.05 17.90 -14.26
CA ALA A 14 -7.42 19.13 -14.70
C ALA A 14 -5.92 18.86 -14.87
N GLU A 15 -5.41 19.11 -16.07
CA GLU A 15 -4.00 19.04 -16.42
C GLU A 15 -3.36 20.42 -16.25
N TYR A 16 -2.18 20.44 -15.64
CA TYR A 16 -1.30 21.59 -15.56
C TYR A 16 0.08 21.16 -16.06
N LEU A 17 0.56 21.82 -17.12
CA LEU A 17 1.87 21.59 -17.70
C LEU A 17 2.94 22.37 -16.95
N ARG A 18 4.21 22.11 -17.30
CA ARG A 18 5.35 22.88 -16.77
C ARG A 18 5.16 24.38 -16.95
N SER A 19 4.72 24.81 -18.14
CA SER A 19 4.45 26.23 -18.43
C SER A 19 3.45 26.86 -17.46
N ASP A 20 2.38 26.13 -17.11
CA ASP A 20 1.33 26.63 -16.21
C ASP A 20 1.86 26.73 -14.77
N ILE A 21 2.71 25.77 -14.37
CA ILE A 21 3.36 25.77 -13.05
C ILE A 21 4.40 26.89 -12.96
N ASP A 22 5.21 27.09 -14.00
CA ASP A 22 6.20 28.17 -14.06
C ASP A 22 5.51 29.54 -14.02
N GLU A 23 4.40 29.71 -14.74
CA GLU A 23 3.57 30.91 -14.67
C GLU A 23 2.98 31.13 -13.27
N ALA A 24 2.49 30.06 -12.64
CA ALA A 24 1.98 30.11 -11.27
C ALA A 24 3.07 30.53 -10.27
N LEU A 25 4.30 30.01 -10.39
CA LEU A 25 5.41 30.32 -9.51
C LEU A 25 5.88 31.78 -9.60
N MET A 26 5.69 32.42 -10.77
CA MET A 26 6.02 33.83 -10.99
C MET A 26 4.89 34.80 -10.59
N SER A 27 3.72 34.28 -10.21
CA SER A 27 2.54 35.07 -9.87
C SER A 27 2.45 35.34 -8.36
N ASP A 28 1.96 36.52 -7.98
CA ASP A 28 1.60 36.82 -6.58
C ASP A 28 0.45 35.93 -6.06
N ASN A 29 -0.32 35.32 -6.97
CA ASN A 29 -1.44 34.45 -6.64
C ASN A 29 -1.36 33.10 -7.38
N PRO A 30 -0.37 32.22 -7.07
CA PRO A 30 -0.12 30.97 -7.80
C PRO A 30 -1.34 30.05 -7.90
N LYS A 31 -2.16 30.02 -6.84
CA LYS A 31 -3.36 29.17 -6.73
C LYS A 31 -4.48 29.58 -7.67
N ASN A 32 -4.46 30.79 -8.23
CA ASN A 32 -5.44 31.20 -9.23
C ASN A 32 -5.15 30.55 -10.60
N ILE A 33 -3.88 30.24 -10.87
CA ILE A 33 -3.42 29.61 -12.11
C ILE A 33 -3.44 28.08 -11.96
N VAL A 34 -2.78 27.58 -10.90
CA VAL A 34 -2.75 26.15 -10.56
C VAL A 34 -3.43 25.93 -9.20
N PRO A 35 -4.77 25.75 -9.16
CA PRO A 35 -5.53 25.51 -7.92
C PRO A 35 -5.39 24.07 -7.39
N SER A 36 -4.17 23.53 -7.39
CA SER A 36 -3.87 22.21 -6.82
C SER A 36 -2.95 22.36 -5.63
N VAL A 37 -3.39 21.85 -4.47
CA VAL A 37 -2.63 21.89 -3.22
C VAL A 37 -2.61 20.48 -2.61
N ASP A 38 -1.44 20.02 -2.19
CA ASP A 38 -1.32 18.84 -1.33
C ASP A 38 -1.73 19.21 0.10
N LEU A 39 -2.85 18.64 0.55
CA LEU A 39 -3.45 18.98 1.85
C LEU A 39 -2.94 18.09 2.98
N ASN A 40 -2.43 16.89 2.67
CA ASN A 40 -1.93 15.95 3.67
C ASN A 40 -0.40 15.88 3.71
N GLY A 41 0.29 16.43 2.69
CA GLY A 41 1.74 16.53 2.60
C GLY A 41 2.47 15.25 2.23
N HIS A 42 1.78 14.10 2.14
CA HIS A 42 2.37 12.81 1.85
C HIS A 42 3.00 12.79 0.45
N GLY A 43 2.27 13.28 -0.56
CA GLY A 43 2.77 13.35 -1.93
C GLY A 43 3.97 14.28 -2.09
N THR A 44 3.92 15.45 -1.43
CA THR A 44 5.03 16.42 -1.40
C THR A 44 6.30 15.78 -0.82
N PHE A 45 6.17 15.08 0.30
CA PHE A 45 7.28 14.42 0.98
C PHE A 45 7.92 13.34 0.11
N LEU A 46 7.10 12.44 -0.46
CA LEU A 46 7.57 11.36 -1.33
C LEU A 46 8.29 11.91 -2.59
N ALA A 47 7.69 12.89 -3.26
CA ALA A 47 8.29 13.50 -4.45
C ALA A 47 9.63 14.18 -4.13
N GLY A 48 9.72 14.83 -2.97
CA GLY A 48 10.96 15.44 -2.49
C GLY A 48 12.06 14.44 -2.17
N VAL A 49 11.75 13.39 -1.41
CA VAL A 49 12.74 12.35 -1.08
C VAL A 49 13.25 11.64 -2.34
N ALA A 50 12.37 11.39 -3.32
CA ALA A 50 12.77 10.76 -4.57
C ALA A 50 13.60 11.69 -5.46
N CYS A 51 13.16 12.94 -5.68
CA CYS A 51 13.65 13.80 -6.77
C CYS A 51 13.88 15.26 -6.38
N GLY A 52 13.83 15.62 -5.10
CA GLY A 52 14.01 17.00 -4.63
C GLY A 52 15.41 17.54 -4.94
N ASN A 53 15.49 18.81 -5.33
CA ASN A 53 16.75 19.47 -5.60
C ASN A 53 17.67 19.49 -4.36
N LYS A 54 18.98 19.54 -4.63
CA LYS A 54 19.97 19.77 -3.58
C LYS A 54 19.83 21.16 -2.99
N ILE A 55 19.72 21.24 -1.66
CA ILE A 55 19.71 22.48 -0.87
C ILE A 55 20.77 22.35 0.22
N ASP A 56 21.92 22.97 0.00
CA ASP A 56 23.10 22.84 0.86
C ASP A 56 22.84 23.39 2.27
N GLU A 57 22.11 24.49 2.39
CA GLU A 57 21.78 25.13 3.67
C GLU A 57 20.91 24.24 4.57
N ARG A 58 20.17 23.31 3.96
CA ARG A 58 19.30 22.34 4.64
C ARG A 58 19.92 20.95 4.72
N ASN A 59 21.14 20.76 4.19
CA ASN A 59 21.78 19.45 4.00
C ASN A 59 20.82 18.41 3.38
N PHE A 60 20.07 18.84 2.35
CA PHE A 60 19.04 18.04 1.73
C PHE A 60 19.34 17.80 0.26
N SER A 61 19.06 16.59 -0.21
CA SER A 61 18.90 16.25 -1.62
C SER A 61 17.95 15.06 -1.70
N GLY A 62 17.07 15.06 -2.69
CA GLY A 62 16.44 13.83 -3.13
C GLY A 62 17.48 12.88 -3.72
N VAL A 63 17.10 11.61 -3.91
CA VAL A 63 18.01 10.60 -4.46
C VAL A 63 18.35 10.87 -5.93
N ALA A 64 17.38 11.30 -6.74
CA ALA A 64 17.52 11.63 -8.15
C ALA A 64 17.14 13.11 -8.43
N PRO A 65 17.95 14.10 -7.98
CA PRO A 65 17.58 15.52 -7.98
C PRO A 65 17.40 16.14 -9.38
N LEU A 66 17.88 15.47 -10.43
CA LEU A 66 17.74 15.93 -11.83
C LEU A 66 16.60 15.24 -12.58
N ALA A 67 15.85 14.35 -11.92
CA ALA A 67 14.70 13.68 -12.53
C ALA A 67 13.51 14.64 -12.64
N ASP A 68 12.79 14.58 -13.77
CA ASP A 68 11.53 15.30 -13.90
C ASP A 68 10.44 14.67 -13.00
N ILE A 69 9.59 15.53 -12.44
CA ILE A 69 8.48 15.10 -11.60
C ILE A 69 7.17 15.20 -12.40
N CYS A 70 6.40 14.11 -12.42
CA CYS A 70 5.02 14.08 -12.92
C CYS A 70 4.10 13.56 -11.81
N VAL A 71 3.15 14.39 -11.36
CA VAL A 71 2.27 14.08 -10.21
C VAL A 71 0.84 13.88 -10.68
N VAL A 72 0.19 12.85 -10.14
CA VAL A 72 -1.26 12.69 -10.20
C VAL A 72 -1.82 12.76 -8.79
N LYS A 73 -2.60 13.81 -8.51
CA LYS A 73 -3.43 13.89 -7.31
C LYS A 73 -4.76 13.21 -7.58
N CYS A 74 -4.94 12.01 -7.07
CA CYS A 74 -6.22 11.30 -7.16
C CYS A 74 -7.29 12.05 -6.35
N ARG A 75 -8.53 12.05 -6.85
CA ARG A 75 -9.68 12.44 -6.03
C ARG A 75 -9.90 11.42 -4.93
N GLU A 76 -10.38 11.86 -3.78
CA GLU A 76 -10.80 10.92 -2.75
C GLU A 76 -11.97 10.05 -3.21
N ALA A 77 -12.03 8.83 -2.66
CA ALA A 77 -13.10 7.88 -2.88
C ALA A 77 -14.45 8.52 -2.59
N LYS A 78 -15.44 8.21 -3.45
CA LYS A 78 -16.81 8.65 -3.26
C LYS A 78 -17.34 8.18 -1.91
N LYS A 79 -18.18 9.01 -1.27
CA LYS A 79 -18.85 8.67 0.00
C LYS A 79 -19.51 7.29 -0.02
N SER A 80 -20.21 6.94 -1.10
CA SER A 80 -20.84 5.62 -1.25
C SER A 80 -19.85 4.45 -1.22
N LEU A 81 -18.63 4.64 -1.74
CA LEU A 81 -17.59 3.61 -1.72
C LEU A 81 -16.99 3.49 -0.31
N LYS A 82 -16.73 4.62 0.36
CA LYS A 82 -16.28 4.63 1.76
C LYS A 82 -17.31 3.94 2.67
N GLU A 83 -18.59 4.28 2.50
CA GLU A 83 -19.71 3.67 3.22
C GLU A 83 -19.81 2.16 2.97
N TYR A 84 -19.63 1.70 1.72
CA TYR A 84 -19.66 0.27 1.38
C TYR A 84 -18.62 -0.54 2.18
N PHE A 85 -17.39 -0.02 2.30
CA PHE A 85 -16.30 -0.64 3.07
C PHE A 85 -16.26 -0.22 4.55
N ARG A 86 -17.26 0.55 5.00
CA ARG A 86 -17.35 1.06 6.37
C ARG A 86 -16.14 1.91 6.80
N ILE A 87 -15.55 2.61 5.84
CA ILE A 87 -14.46 3.57 6.09
C ILE A 87 -15.07 4.92 6.46
N GLY A 88 -14.59 5.53 7.56
CA GLY A 88 -15.03 6.86 7.99
C GLY A 88 -14.89 7.93 6.91
N ASN A 89 -15.87 8.81 6.77
CA ASN A 89 -15.87 9.86 5.74
C ASN A 89 -14.74 10.88 5.93
N ASP A 90 -14.27 11.05 7.16
CA ASP A 90 -13.12 11.86 7.59
C ASP A 90 -11.77 11.24 7.19
N LYS A 91 -11.73 9.94 6.89
CA LYS A 91 -10.50 9.24 6.51
C LYS A 91 -10.19 9.47 5.04
N THR A 92 -8.96 9.84 4.72
CA THR A 92 -8.50 9.92 3.33
C THR A 92 -8.41 8.51 2.73
N ALA A 93 -9.18 8.26 1.69
CA ALA A 93 -9.17 7.00 0.94
C ALA A 93 -9.32 7.32 -0.55
N TYR A 94 -8.81 6.44 -1.41
CA TYR A 94 -8.84 6.61 -2.87
C TYR A 94 -9.50 5.38 -3.49
N GLY A 95 -10.28 5.59 -4.55
CA GLY A 95 -10.87 4.46 -5.27
C GLY A 95 -9.86 3.84 -6.22
N GLU A 96 -9.81 2.50 -6.27
CA GLU A 96 -8.89 1.75 -7.12
C GLU A 96 -8.95 2.20 -8.59
N GLN A 97 -10.15 2.44 -9.12
CA GLN A 97 -10.35 2.91 -10.50
C GLN A 97 -9.70 4.27 -10.78
N ASP A 98 -9.69 5.19 -9.80
CA ASP A 98 -9.12 6.53 -9.98
C ASP A 98 -7.59 6.44 -9.92
N ILE A 99 -7.05 5.52 -9.13
CA ILE A 99 -5.61 5.20 -9.09
C ILE A 99 -5.16 4.61 -10.43
N MET A 100 -5.88 3.61 -10.96
CA MET A 100 -5.56 3.00 -12.27
C MET A 100 -5.57 4.05 -13.40
N LEU A 101 -6.56 4.95 -13.41
CA LEU A 101 -6.59 6.07 -14.35
C LEU A 101 -5.39 7.02 -14.17
N GLY A 102 -4.97 7.28 -12.94
CA GLY A 102 -3.76 8.07 -12.67
C GLY A 102 -2.49 7.41 -13.21
N ILE A 103 -2.34 6.11 -13.02
CA ILE A 103 -1.21 5.34 -13.57
C ILE A 103 -1.22 5.39 -15.10
N LYS A 104 -2.40 5.20 -15.73
CA LYS A 104 -2.57 5.35 -17.18
C LYS A 104 -2.06 6.72 -17.67
N TYR A 105 -2.42 7.79 -16.95
CA TYR A 105 -2.00 9.15 -17.29
C TYR A 105 -0.47 9.30 -17.23
N LEU A 106 0.15 8.84 -16.14
CA LEU A 106 1.62 8.88 -15.97
C LEU A 106 2.32 8.14 -17.10
N TRP A 107 1.85 6.94 -17.44
CA TRP A 107 2.39 6.15 -18.54
C TRP A 107 2.25 6.87 -19.89
N GLN A 108 1.07 7.42 -20.21
CA GLN A 108 0.87 8.18 -21.44
C GLN A 108 1.77 9.42 -21.53
N LYS A 109 2.02 10.11 -20.40
CA LYS A 109 2.93 11.27 -20.37
C LYS A 109 4.37 10.85 -20.58
N ALA A 110 4.82 9.76 -19.97
CA ALA A 110 6.16 9.23 -20.16
C ALA A 110 6.41 8.80 -21.63
N VAL A 111 5.45 8.08 -22.23
CA VAL A 111 5.51 7.68 -23.64
C VAL A 111 5.56 8.89 -24.55
N LYS A 112 4.68 9.88 -24.36
CA LYS A 112 4.69 11.13 -25.16
C LYS A 112 5.99 11.91 -25.01
N ALA A 113 6.62 11.88 -23.83
CA ALA A 113 7.88 12.56 -23.57
C ALA A 113 9.12 11.78 -24.04
N GLY A 114 8.97 10.51 -24.43
CA GLY A 114 10.09 9.63 -24.76
C GLY A 114 11.03 9.39 -23.57
N LYS A 115 10.49 9.34 -22.35
CA LYS A 115 11.27 9.22 -21.10
C LYS A 115 10.93 7.93 -20.34
N PRO A 116 11.91 7.30 -19.67
CA PRO A 116 11.63 6.26 -18.69
C PRO A 116 10.70 6.77 -17.58
N LEU A 117 9.89 5.88 -17.03
CA LEU A 117 8.91 6.15 -15.98
C LEU A 117 9.23 5.33 -14.74
N ILE A 118 9.43 6.00 -13.62
CA ILE A 118 9.40 5.38 -12.30
C ILE A 118 8.09 5.75 -11.62
N ILE A 119 7.28 4.75 -11.27
CA ILE A 119 6.06 4.91 -10.50
C ILE A 119 6.41 4.70 -9.02
N CYS A 120 6.42 5.80 -8.25
CA CYS A 120 6.57 5.77 -6.80
C CYS A 120 5.20 5.60 -6.14
N PHE A 121 4.84 4.36 -5.79
CA PHE A 121 3.53 4.00 -5.27
C PHE A 121 3.55 3.80 -3.75
N GLY A 122 3.28 4.89 -3.01
CA GLY A 122 3.41 4.94 -1.55
C GLY A 122 2.12 4.72 -0.75
N ILE A 123 1.10 4.10 -1.35
CA ILE A 123 -0.19 3.78 -0.70
C ILE A 123 -0.49 2.29 -0.83
N GLY A 124 -1.35 1.75 0.02
CA GLY A 124 -1.76 0.34 -0.03
C GLY A 124 -3.01 0.08 0.80
N THR A 125 -3.52 -1.15 0.73
CA THR A 125 -4.71 -1.59 1.47
C THR A 125 -4.59 -3.05 1.92
N ASN A 126 -5.30 -3.40 3.01
CA ASN A 126 -5.48 -4.78 3.45
C ASN A 126 -6.72 -5.45 2.84
N ILE A 127 -7.51 -4.68 2.07
CA ILE A 127 -8.66 -5.21 1.33
C ILE A 127 -8.14 -5.95 0.10
N GLY A 128 -8.51 -7.21 -0.05
CA GLY A 128 -8.11 -8.14 -1.11
C GLY A 128 -7.40 -9.39 -0.58
N GLY A 129 -7.12 -10.36 -1.45
CA GLY A 129 -6.66 -11.70 -1.06
C GLY A 129 -5.18 -11.85 -0.72
N HIS A 130 -4.46 -10.73 -0.60
CA HIS A 130 -3.01 -10.66 -0.37
C HIS A 130 -2.16 -11.53 -1.31
N GLU A 131 -2.70 -11.74 -2.51
CA GLU A 131 -2.15 -12.53 -3.59
C GLU A 131 -2.23 -11.69 -4.86
N ARG A 132 -1.10 -11.58 -5.57
CA ARG A 132 -0.99 -10.89 -6.87
C ARG A 132 -1.36 -9.39 -6.86
N GLY A 133 -1.61 -8.80 -5.69
CA GLY A 133 -1.89 -7.36 -5.53
C GLY A 133 -3.28 -6.91 -5.96
N GLY A 134 -4.22 -7.85 -6.14
CA GLY A 134 -5.55 -7.57 -6.69
C GLY A 134 -5.51 -7.01 -8.12
N CYS A 135 -6.62 -6.42 -8.57
CA CYS A 135 -6.74 -5.83 -9.90
C CYS A 135 -5.68 -4.74 -10.16
N LEU A 136 -5.45 -3.89 -9.16
CA LEU A 136 -4.44 -2.83 -9.23
C LEU A 136 -3.02 -3.38 -9.39
N GLY A 137 -2.70 -4.47 -8.68
CA GLY A 137 -1.40 -5.13 -8.78
C GLY A 137 -1.14 -5.68 -10.17
N GLU A 138 -2.10 -6.41 -10.74
CA GLU A 138 -2.02 -6.90 -12.12
C GLU A 138 -1.92 -5.77 -13.14
N TYR A 139 -2.65 -4.67 -12.94
CA TYR A 139 -2.59 -3.52 -13.82
C TYR A 139 -1.22 -2.83 -13.77
N LEU A 140 -0.67 -2.62 -12.56
CA LEU A 140 0.68 -2.11 -12.37
C LEU A 140 1.73 -3.03 -12.99
N GLU A 141 1.58 -4.35 -12.86
CA GLU A 141 2.44 -5.35 -13.49
C GLU A 141 2.43 -5.21 -15.01
N SER A 142 1.22 -5.13 -15.61
CA SER A 142 1.07 -5.00 -17.06
C SER A 142 1.82 -3.78 -17.62
N ILE A 143 1.84 -2.68 -16.85
CA ILE A 143 2.56 -1.45 -17.21
C ILE A 143 4.05 -1.56 -16.88
N GLY A 144 4.39 -2.16 -15.74
CA GLY A 144 5.75 -2.34 -15.26
C GLY A 144 6.60 -3.29 -16.10
N ASN A 145 5.97 -4.14 -16.91
CA ASN A 145 6.62 -5.05 -17.87
C ASN A 145 7.04 -4.37 -19.19
N TYR A 146 6.68 -3.09 -19.41
CA TYR A 146 7.21 -2.35 -20.55
C TYR A 146 8.64 -1.88 -20.27
N SER A 147 9.52 -2.01 -21.27
CA SER A 147 10.85 -1.39 -21.21
C SER A 147 10.74 0.10 -20.92
N GLY A 148 11.57 0.60 -20.02
CA GLY A 148 11.52 1.97 -19.55
C GLY A 148 10.53 2.23 -18.43
N VAL A 149 9.87 1.22 -17.86
CA VAL A 149 8.94 1.40 -16.73
C VAL A 149 9.39 0.62 -15.50
N CYS A 150 9.35 1.26 -14.33
CA CYS A 150 9.58 0.64 -13.03
C CYS A 150 8.48 1.01 -12.05
N ALA A 151 7.74 0.02 -11.53
CA ALA A 151 6.76 0.22 -10.47
C ALA A 151 7.35 -0.16 -9.09
N VAL A 152 7.50 0.84 -8.21
CA VAL A 152 8.00 0.68 -6.84
C VAL A 152 6.85 0.88 -5.86
N THR A 153 6.63 -0.09 -4.98
CA THR A 153 5.44 -0.17 -4.11
C THR A 153 5.84 -0.28 -2.64
N ALA A 154 5.12 0.45 -1.79
CA ALA A 154 5.28 0.40 -0.34
C ALA A 154 4.60 -0.84 0.24
N CYS A 155 5.31 -1.60 1.08
CA CYS A 155 4.76 -2.83 1.67
C CYS A 155 3.68 -2.61 2.73
N GLY A 156 3.56 -1.41 3.31
CA GLY A 156 2.65 -1.15 4.42
C GLY A 156 3.35 -1.14 5.78
N ASN A 157 2.58 -0.77 6.81
CA ASN A 157 3.05 -0.60 8.19
C ASN A 157 2.16 -1.39 9.17
N GLU A 158 1.77 -2.62 8.79
CA GLU A 158 0.68 -3.39 9.41
C GLU A 158 1.15 -4.60 10.23
N ALA A 159 2.46 -4.86 10.33
CA ALA A 159 2.96 -6.09 10.97
C ALA A 159 2.74 -6.17 12.49
N ASN A 160 2.60 -5.01 13.16
CA ASN A 160 2.57 -4.94 14.62
C ASN A 160 1.30 -4.26 15.17
N VAL A 161 0.20 -4.31 14.40
CA VAL A 161 -1.08 -3.67 14.76
C VAL A 161 -2.22 -4.66 15.01
N GLY A 162 -1.98 -5.97 14.84
CA GLY A 162 -2.97 -7.00 15.15
C GLY A 162 -4.13 -7.12 14.15
N HIS A 163 -3.92 -6.69 12.90
CA HIS A 163 -4.95 -6.66 11.85
C HIS A 163 -4.98 -7.88 10.94
N HIS A 164 -4.13 -8.88 11.19
CA HIS A 164 -4.11 -10.12 10.45
C HIS A 164 -4.20 -11.31 11.40
N TYR A 165 -5.03 -12.28 11.04
CA TYR A 165 -5.12 -13.59 11.70
C TYR A 165 -4.92 -14.67 10.64
N ARG A 166 -4.03 -15.63 10.91
CA ARG A 166 -3.91 -16.85 10.13
C ARG A 166 -4.29 -18.06 10.98
N SER A 167 -5.14 -18.92 10.44
CA SER A 167 -5.55 -20.14 11.13
C SER A 167 -4.42 -21.16 11.24
N GLY A 168 -4.51 -22.04 12.23
CA GLY A 168 -3.84 -23.34 12.16
C GLY A 168 -4.42 -24.21 11.03
N LEU A 169 -3.88 -25.41 10.82
CA LEU A 169 -4.48 -26.38 9.90
C LEU A 169 -5.87 -26.76 10.44
N LEU A 170 -6.93 -26.32 9.75
CA LEU A 170 -8.30 -26.60 10.10
C LEU A 170 -8.77 -27.85 9.35
N ARG A 171 -9.02 -28.94 10.06
CA ARG A 171 -9.39 -30.22 9.45
C ARG A 171 -10.84 -30.23 9.00
N SER A 172 -11.16 -31.08 8.04
CA SER A 172 -12.54 -31.36 7.63
C SER A 172 -13.40 -31.77 8.83
N GLY A 173 -14.52 -31.07 9.03
CA GLY A 173 -15.46 -31.29 10.13
C GLY A 173 -15.13 -30.53 11.42
N ASP A 174 -13.96 -29.90 11.52
CA ASP A 174 -13.55 -29.10 12.67
C ASP A 174 -13.96 -27.62 12.49
N ASP A 175 -13.87 -26.87 13.58
CA ASP A 175 -14.09 -25.43 13.63
C ASP A 175 -13.11 -24.76 14.59
N VAL A 176 -12.94 -23.45 14.44
CA VAL A 176 -12.08 -22.61 15.29
C VAL A 176 -12.79 -21.30 15.63
N GLU A 177 -12.62 -20.81 16.86
CA GLU A 177 -13.08 -19.48 17.27
C GLU A 177 -11.95 -18.47 17.13
N VAL A 178 -12.16 -17.45 16.30
CA VAL A 178 -11.27 -16.29 16.18
C VAL A 178 -11.79 -15.19 17.10
N GLU A 179 -11.00 -14.82 18.09
CA GLU A 179 -11.35 -13.75 19.03
C GLU A 179 -10.92 -12.38 18.50
N LEU A 180 -11.88 -11.47 18.40
CA LEU A 180 -11.73 -10.11 17.91
C LEU A 180 -12.10 -9.13 19.02
N ARG A 181 -11.17 -8.25 19.38
CA ARG A 181 -11.50 -7.07 20.17
C ARG A 181 -11.98 -5.96 19.24
N THR A 182 -13.05 -5.28 19.62
CA THR A 182 -13.52 -4.08 18.92
C THR A 182 -13.40 -2.84 19.81
N GLY A 183 -12.98 -1.73 19.20
CA GLY A 183 -12.99 -0.40 19.75
C GLY A 183 -14.28 0.37 19.41
N ASN A 184 -14.23 1.69 19.61
CA ASN A 184 -15.32 2.62 19.28
C ASN A 184 -15.34 2.99 17.78
N ASP A 185 -15.30 2.00 16.90
CA ASP A 185 -15.37 2.22 15.45
C ASP A 185 -16.82 2.43 15.00
N ALA A 186 -17.05 3.37 14.07
CA ALA A 186 -18.39 3.51 13.46
C ALA A 186 -18.76 2.26 12.63
N GLY A 187 -17.76 1.59 12.09
CA GLY A 187 -17.85 0.39 11.27
C GLY A 187 -16.46 0.00 10.73
N PHE A 188 -16.33 -1.23 10.26
CA PHE A 188 -15.15 -1.71 9.55
C PHE A 188 -15.52 -2.96 8.71
N THR A 189 -14.59 -3.40 7.86
CA THR A 189 -14.76 -4.59 7.03
C THR A 189 -13.65 -5.59 7.33
N ILE A 190 -14.03 -6.83 7.65
CA ILE A 190 -13.10 -7.96 7.69
C ILE A 190 -13.27 -8.77 6.41
N GLU A 191 -12.18 -9.25 5.84
CA GLU A 191 -12.21 -10.24 4.78
C GLU A 191 -11.52 -11.51 5.25
N LEU A 192 -12.26 -12.62 5.25
CA LEU A 192 -11.73 -13.97 5.40
C LEU A 192 -11.46 -14.53 4.00
N TRP A 193 -10.27 -15.08 3.80
CA TRP A 193 -9.84 -15.69 2.55
C TRP A 193 -9.44 -17.14 2.77
N GLY A 194 -10.00 -18.02 1.95
CA GLY A 194 -9.74 -19.46 1.99
C GLY A 194 -9.25 -19.97 0.65
N ASP A 195 -8.22 -20.81 0.64
CA ASP A 195 -7.70 -21.36 -0.61
C ASP A 195 -8.65 -22.41 -1.20
N SER A 196 -8.88 -22.32 -2.52
CA SER A 196 -9.61 -23.35 -3.26
C SER A 196 -8.96 -24.74 -3.05
N PRO A 197 -9.74 -25.82 -2.83
CA PRO A 197 -11.18 -25.94 -3.05
C PRO A 197 -12.06 -25.71 -1.80
N ASN A 198 -11.50 -25.20 -0.71
CA ASN A 198 -12.22 -25.10 0.57
C ASN A 198 -13.12 -23.85 0.62
N LEU A 199 -14.34 -24.03 1.13
CA LEU A 199 -15.32 -23.00 1.44
C LEU A 199 -15.66 -23.00 2.93
N TYR A 200 -15.47 -21.87 3.60
CA TYR A 200 -15.62 -21.77 5.05
C TYR A 200 -16.95 -21.14 5.42
N ALA A 201 -17.75 -21.84 6.23
CA ALA A 201 -18.92 -21.25 6.84
C ALA A 201 -18.54 -20.49 8.11
N ILE A 202 -19.26 -19.42 8.44
CA ILE A 202 -19.03 -18.64 9.66
C ILE A 202 -20.26 -18.54 10.55
N GLY A 203 -20.02 -18.36 11.85
CA GLY A 203 -21.01 -17.93 12.84
C GLY A 203 -20.40 -16.87 13.76
N ILE A 204 -21.23 -15.98 14.31
CA ILE A 204 -20.77 -14.86 15.13
C ILE A 204 -21.34 -15.02 16.54
N ILE A 205 -20.49 -14.81 17.55
CA ILE A 205 -20.90 -14.72 18.94
C ILE A 205 -20.67 -13.29 19.39
N SER A 206 -21.72 -12.63 19.87
CA SER A 206 -21.64 -11.26 20.37
C SER A 206 -20.93 -11.18 21.73
N PRO A 207 -20.52 -9.98 22.19
CA PRO A 207 -19.91 -9.80 23.50
C PRO A 207 -20.79 -10.26 24.67
N SER A 208 -22.13 -10.21 24.54
CA SER A 208 -23.05 -10.77 25.53
C SER A 208 -23.25 -12.29 25.44
N GLY A 209 -22.68 -12.94 24.42
CA GLY A 209 -22.74 -14.38 24.21
C GLY A 209 -23.86 -14.85 23.27
N GLU A 210 -24.57 -13.93 22.60
CA GLU A 210 -25.60 -14.32 21.63
C GLU A 210 -24.96 -14.91 20.37
N TYR A 211 -25.37 -16.13 20.00
CA TYR A 211 -24.89 -16.81 18.80
C TYR A 211 -25.81 -16.58 17.61
N SER A 212 -25.24 -16.06 16.51
CA SER A 212 -25.99 -15.74 15.29
C SER A 212 -26.41 -16.98 14.49
N GLY A 213 -25.91 -18.17 14.84
CA GLY A 213 -26.10 -19.38 14.04
C GLY A 213 -25.13 -19.47 12.86
N LYS A 214 -24.88 -20.69 12.41
CA LYS A 214 -23.98 -20.99 11.29
C LYS A 214 -24.58 -20.56 9.95
N THR A 215 -23.77 -19.89 9.13
CA THR A 215 -24.10 -19.56 7.72
C THR A 215 -23.90 -20.76 6.80
N ILE A 216 -24.33 -20.65 5.54
CA ILE A 216 -24.06 -21.65 4.51
C ILE A 216 -23.17 -21.01 3.45
N ALA A 217 -21.98 -21.57 3.22
CA ALA A 217 -21.08 -21.11 2.19
C ALA A 217 -21.60 -21.51 0.79
N LYS A 218 -22.28 -20.59 0.11
CA LYS A 218 -22.80 -20.78 -1.26
C LYS A 218 -22.76 -19.47 -2.05
N ILE A 219 -22.80 -19.59 -3.38
CA ILE A 219 -22.73 -18.45 -4.30
C ILE A 219 -23.86 -17.45 -4.00
N GLY A 220 -23.49 -16.18 -3.81
CA GLY A 220 -24.43 -15.08 -3.63
C GLY A 220 -25.15 -15.11 -2.28
N GLU A 221 -24.72 -15.93 -1.33
CA GLU A 221 -25.26 -15.87 0.03
C GLU A 221 -24.94 -14.49 0.63
N GLN A 222 -26.00 -13.82 1.06
CA GLN A 222 -25.94 -12.59 1.81
C GLN A 222 -26.74 -12.76 3.08
N ARG A 223 -26.13 -12.42 4.21
CA ARG A 223 -26.81 -12.50 5.50
C ARG A 223 -26.57 -11.25 6.30
N LYS A 224 -27.65 -10.65 6.77
CA LYS A 224 -27.60 -9.56 7.75
C LYS A 224 -27.84 -10.15 9.13
N ILE A 225 -26.89 -9.95 10.04
CA ILE A 225 -26.98 -10.35 11.43
C ILE A 225 -27.24 -9.12 12.29
N SER A 226 -28.18 -9.25 13.21
CA SER A 226 -28.46 -8.33 14.30
C SER A 226 -28.63 -9.14 15.58
N PHE A 227 -28.28 -8.55 16.71
CA PHE A 227 -28.39 -9.16 18.03
C PHE A 227 -29.47 -8.44 18.85
N ILE A 228 -29.94 -9.08 19.92
CA ILE A 228 -30.97 -8.53 20.80
C ILE A 228 -30.39 -7.45 21.70
N LEU A 229 -29.18 -7.67 22.23
CA LEU A 229 -28.54 -6.78 23.20
C LEU A 229 -27.55 -5.80 22.55
N GLU A 230 -26.90 -6.19 21.45
CA GLU A 230 -25.98 -5.33 20.72
C GLU A 230 -26.66 -4.58 19.57
N LYS A 231 -26.29 -3.31 19.42
CA LYS A 231 -26.72 -2.48 18.26
C LYS A 231 -25.96 -2.79 16.99
N THR A 232 -24.86 -3.52 17.10
CA THR A 232 -23.99 -3.85 15.98
C THR A 232 -24.72 -4.70 14.96
N ILE A 233 -24.58 -4.29 13.70
CA ILE A 233 -25.12 -4.99 12.54
C ILE A 233 -23.94 -5.51 11.72
N ILE A 234 -24.00 -6.78 11.33
CA ILE A 234 -22.96 -7.41 10.52
C ILE A 234 -23.59 -7.89 9.22
N ASP A 235 -23.19 -7.31 8.09
CA ASP A 235 -23.53 -7.81 6.77
C ASP A 235 -22.45 -8.79 6.31
N ILE A 236 -22.82 -10.03 6.01
CA ILE A 236 -21.95 -11.08 5.51
C ILE A 236 -22.27 -11.32 4.04
N ASP A 237 -21.24 -11.28 3.19
CA ASP A 237 -21.33 -11.61 1.76
C ASP A 237 -20.32 -12.70 1.40
N TYR A 238 -20.79 -13.73 0.70
CA TYR A 238 -19.94 -14.80 0.16
C TYR A 238 -19.57 -14.54 -1.30
N LEU A 239 -18.29 -14.34 -1.55
CA LEU A 239 -17.68 -14.26 -2.88
C LEU A 239 -16.91 -15.55 -3.16
N ILE A 240 -17.62 -16.61 -3.56
CA ILE A 240 -17.05 -17.95 -3.78
C ILE A 240 -15.94 -17.96 -4.83
N THR A 241 -16.06 -17.11 -5.84
CA THR A 241 -15.00 -16.86 -6.83
C THR A 241 -14.70 -15.37 -6.81
N ALA A 242 -13.85 -14.94 -5.90
CA ALA A 242 -13.40 -13.56 -5.84
C ALA A 242 -12.69 -13.20 -7.15
N TYR A 243 -12.90 -11.98 -7.64
CA TYR A 243 -12.37 -11.54 -8.93
C TYR A 243 -10.82 -11.57 -8.98
N GLU A 244 -10.15 -11.43 -7.83
CA GLU A 244 -8.70 -11.28 -7.73
C GLU A 244 -7.92 -12.59 -7.91
N SER A 245 -8.33 -13.66 -7.23
CA SER A 245 -7.64 -14.97 -7.26
C SER A 245 -8.52 -16.13 -7.70
N GLY A 246 -9.84 -15.95 -7.73
CA GLY A 246 -10.81 -17.03 -7.91
C GLY A 246 -11.11 -17.82 -6.63
N ASP A 247 -10.43 -17.54 -5.53
CA ASP A 247 -10.66 -18.15 -4.23
C ASP A 247 -11.89 -17.56 -3.52
N GLU A 248 -12.29 -18.22 -2.43
CA GLU A 248 -13.36 -17.73 -1.58
C GLU A 248 -12.90 -16.50 -0.78
N CYS A 249 -13.73 -15.47 -0.81
CA CYS A 249 -13.70 -14.36 0.14
C CYS A 249 -15.05 -14.26 0.87
N VAL A 250 -15.02 -14.39 2.19
CA VAL A 250 -16.16 -14.08 3.07
C VAL A 250 -15.95 -12.69 3.64
N ARG A 251 -16.79 -11.74 3.24
CA ARG A 251 -16.68 -10.34 3.67
C ARG A 251 -17.68 -10.06 4.79
N LEU A 252 -17.18 -9.59 5.93
CA LEU A 252 -17.98 -9.22 7.09
C LEU A 252 -17.91 -7.70 7.28
N ARG A 253 -19.03 -7.02 7.17
CA ARG A 253 -19.12 -5.55 7.28
C ARG A 253 -19.85 -5.17 8.55
N PHE A 254 -19.08 -4.73 9.53
CA PHE A 254 -19.56 -4.30 10.82
C PHE A 254 -20.03 -2.85 10.75
N SER A 255 -21.20 -2.57 11.33
CA SER A 255 -21.81 -1.23 11.41
C SER A 255 -22.31 -1.00 12.83
N SER A 256 -22.25 0.24 13.32
CA SER A 256 -22.68 0.57 14.68
C SER A 256 -21.97 -0.31 15.71
N VAL A 257 -20.64 -0.40 15.59
CA VAL A 257 -19.83 -1.33 16.39
C VAL A 257 -19.83 -0.90 17.84
N GLU A 258 -20.17 -1.82 18.72
CA GLU A 258 -20.01 -1.65 20.16
C GLU A 258 -18.68 -2.29 20.60
N PRO A 259 -17.92 -1.61 21.48
CA PRO A 259 -16.69 -2.17 22.02
C PRO A 259 -16.96 -3.46 22.79
N GLY A 260 -16.12 -4.46 22.56
CA GLY A 260 -16.26 -5.74 23.24
C GLY A 260 -15.36 -6.80 22.64
N THR A 261 -15.51 -8.02 23.15
CA THR A 261 -14.87 -9.20 22.57
C THR A 261 -15.91 -9.95 21.76
N TRP A 262 -15.73 -9.95 20.45
CA TRP A 262 -16.52 -10.70 19.49
C TRP A 262 -15.80 -12.01 19.18
N LYS A 263 -16.56 -13.07 18.91
CA LYS A 263 -15.97 -14.32 18.40
C LYS A 263 -16.53 -14.66 17.04
N ILE A 264 -15.64 -14.95 16.10
CA ILE A 264 -15.98 -15.39 14.76
C ILE A 264 -15.63 -16.87 14.69
N ARG A 265 -16.64 -17.73 14.73
CA ARG A 265 -16.47 -19.17 14.63
C ARG A 265 -16.45 -19.58 13.16
N VAL A 266 -15.35 -20.15 12.71
CA VAL A 266 -15.11 -20.55 11.32
C VAL A 266 -15.15 -22.08 11.23
N PHE A 267 -16.00 -22.60 10.36
CA PHE A 267 -16.28 -24.02 10.19
C PHE A 267 -15.70 -24.52 8.87
N ASN A 268 -14.95 -25.63 8.91
CA ASN A 268 -14.52 -26.33 7.70
C ASN A 268 -15.45 -27.50 7.40
N ASP A 269 -16.52 -27.24 6.64
CA ASP A 269 -17.45 -28.27 6.18
C ASP A 269 -17.00 -28.96 4.89
N ASN A 270 -15.82 -28.62 4.38
CA ASN A 270 -15.29 -29.16 3.15
C ASN A 270 -14.81 -30.59 3.34
N ARG A 271 -14.49 -31.26 2.23
CA ARG A 271 -13.86 -32.59 2.26
C ARG A 271 -12.37 -32.57 2.58
N GLY A 272 -11.72 -31.41 2.47
CA GLY A 272 -10.28 -31.25 2.63
C GLY A 272 -9.94 -30.42 3.87
N ASP A 273 -8.71 -30.60 4.34
CA ASP A 273 -8.12 -29.73 5.35
C ASP A 273 -7.66 -28.43 4.67
N GLY A 274 -7.53 -27.35 5.45
CA GLY A 274 -7.11 -26.08 4.89
C GLY A 274 -6.66 -25.07 5.93
N TYR A 275 -6.21 -23.94 5.40
CA TYR A 275 -5.95 -22.73 6.17
C TYR A 275 -6.88 -21.63 5.67
N PHE A 276 -7.10 -20.63 6.51
CA PHE A 276 -7.68 -19.36 6.10
C PHE A 276 -6.93 -18.22 6.75
N ASP A 277 -7.05 -17.05 6.14
CA ASP A 277 -6.53 -15.80 6.64
C ASP A 277 -7.66 -14.79 6.80
N MET A 278 -7.56 -13.90 7.79
CA MET A 278 -8.50 -12.82 8.01
C MET A 278 -7.76 -11.51 8.16
N TRP A 279 -8.17 -10.50 7.38
CA TRP A 279 -7.62 -9.15 7.50
C TRP A 279 -8.69 -8.15 7.93
N LEU A 280 -8.32 -7.33 8.92
CA LEU A 280 -8.94 -6.04 9.20
C LEU A 280 -8.42 -4.97 8.23
N PRO A 281 -9.13 -3.84 8.08
CA PRO A 281 -8.63 -2.72 7.29
C PRO A 281 -7.32 -2.18 7.86
N ILE A 282 -6.57 -1.43 7.04
CA ILE A 282 -5.33 -0.80 7.50
C ILE A 282 -5.57 0.09 8.72
N ARG A 283 -4.55 0.29 9.56
CA ARG A 283 -4.63 1.11 10.79
C ARG A 283 -5.11 2.55 10.57
N ASN A 284 -5.01 3.05 9.35
CA ASN A 284 -5.50 4.39 9.00
C ASN A 284 -7.03 4.45 8.90
N PHE A 285 -7.71 3.32 8.74
CA PHE A 285 -9.17 3.24 8.53
C PHE A 285 -9.96 2.83 9.78
N ILE A 286 -9.30 2.27 10.79
CA ILE A 286 -9.93 1.75 12.02
C ILE A 286 -9.19 2.23 13.28
N SER A 287 -9.81 2.07 14.45
CA SER A 287 -9.22 2.35 15.75
C SER A 287 -8.10 1.34 16.10
N ASN A 288 -7.09 1.80 16.84
CA ASN A 288 -6.05 0.93 17.40
C ASN A 288 -6.58 -0.05 18.47
N ASP A 289 -7.82 0.15 18.94
CA ASP A 289 -8.47 -0.75 19.90
C ASP A 289 -9.19 -1.94 19.23
N THR A 290 -9.19 -2.00 17.89
CA THR A 290 -9.80 -3.08 17.11
C THR A 290 -8.72 -3.98 16.52
N PHE A 291 -8.58 -5.19 17.06
CA PHE A 291 -7.52 -6.13 16.67
C PHE A 291 -7.89 -7.58 17.00
N PHE A 292 -7.24 -8.53 16.33
CA PHE A 292 -7.32 -9.96 16.66
C PHE A 292 -6.43 -10.29 17.87
N PHE A 293 -6.96 -11.04 18.84
CA PHE A 293 -6.18 -11.43 20.03
C PHE A 293 -4.98 -12.32 19.67
N GLU A 294 -5.18 -13.27 18.75
CA GLU A 294 -4.15 -14.18 18.24
C GLU A 294 -3.69 -13.75 16.84
N SER A 295 -3.18 -12.53 16.72
CA SER A 295 -2.74 -12.00 15.42
C SER A 295 -1.45 -12.63 14.90
N ASP A 296 -1.33 -12.79 13.59
CA ASP A 296 -0.09 -13.19 12.91
C ASP A 296 0.62 -11.97 12.31
N PRO A 297 1.91 -11.69 12.66
CA PRO A 297 2.65 -10.55 12.14
C PRO A 297 3.15 -10.71 10.70
N ASP A 298 3.15 -11.94 10.17
CA ASP A 298 3.51 -12.27 8.80
C ASP A 298 2.29 -12.15 7.86
N VAL A 299 2.50 -12.14 6.53
CA VAL A 299 1.44 -11.93 5.52
C VAL A 299 0.66 -10.62 5.72
N THR A 300 1.38 -9.55 6.06
CA THR A 300 0.84 -8.21 6.31
C THR A 300 1.19 -7.20 5.22
N ILE A 301 1.79 -7.64 4.11
CA ILE A 301 2.13 -6.78 2.96
C ILE A 301 0.85 -6.36 2.24
N CYS A 302 0.54 -5.06 2.31
CA CYS A 302 -0.63 -4.48 1.67
C CYS A 302 -0.64 -4.71 0.15
N ASN A 303 -1.84 -4.86 -0.42
CA ASN A 303 -2.06 -4.71 -1.86
C ASN A 303 -1.67 -3.28 -2.30
N PRO A 304 -0.96 -3.09 -3.43
CA PRO A 304 -0.58 -4.09 -4.43
C PRO A 304 0.84 -4.69 -4.24
N ALA A 305 1.55 -4.37 -3.16
CA ALA A 305 2.96 -4.69 -2.98
C ALA A 305 3.25 -6.19 -2.77
N ASN A 306 2.24 -7.03 -2.61
CA ASN A 306 2.39 -8.49 -2.61
C ASN A 306 2.37 -9.11 -4.03
N ASN A 307 2.28 -8.32 -5.10
CA ASN A 307 2.47 -8.79 -6.47
C ASN A 307 3.96 -9.10 -6.78
N LEU A 308 4.24 -10.26 -7.38
CA LEU A 308 5.60 -10.74 -7.65
C LEU A 308 6.37 -9.96 -8.71
N ALA A 309 5.68 -9.34 -9.67
CA ALA A 309 6.29 -8.55 -10.75
C ALA A 309 6.67 -7.13 -10.29
N LEU A 310 5.98 -6.57 -9.30
CA LEU A 310 6.26 -5.23 -8.74
C LEU A 310 7.47 -5.21 -7.82
N LEU A 311 8.20 -4.09 -7.73
CA LEU A 311 9.27 -3.90 -6.77
C LEU A 311 8.68 -3.46 -5.41
N SER A 312 8.70 -4.37 -4.45
CA SER A 312 8.05 -4.21 -3.14
C SER A 312 9.09 -3.86 -2.09
N ASN A 313 8.93 -2.70 -1.47
CA ASN A 313 9.93 -2.14 -0.58
C ASN A 313 9.39 -2.04 0.85
N ALA A 314 10.00 -2.82 1.73
CA ALA A 314 9.87 -2.70 3.18
C ALA A 314 10.82 -1.63 3.71
N TYR A 315 10.92 -1.49 5.03
CA TYR A 315 11.80 -0.49 5.62
C TYR A 315 12.55 -0.95 6.86
N TYR A 316 13.71 -0.33 7.05
CA TYR A 316 14.60 -0.56 8.19
C TYR A 316 15.03 0.78 8.80
N ASN A 317 15.59 0.72 10.00
CA ASN A 317 16.20 1.88 10.66
C ASN A 317 17.65 2.02 10.19
N SER A 318 17.98 3.11 9.49
CA SER A 318 19.31 3.35 8.95
C SER A 318 20.39 3.64 10.00
N TYR A 319 20.01 4.11 11.20
CA TYR A 319 20.99 4.35 12.27
C TYR A 319 21.53 3.06 12.87
N THR A 320 20.71 2.01 12.93
CA THR A 320 21.04 0.71 13.53
C THR A 320 21.18 -0.40 12.49
N THR A 321 20.83 -0.15 11.23
CA THR A 321 20.74 -1.14 10.14
C THR A 321 19.88 -2.35 10.52
N SER A 322 18.81 -2.10 11.29
CA SER A 322 17.94 -3.15 11.83
C SER A 322 16.53 -3.05 11.26
N ALA A 323 15.90 -4.20 11.06
CA ALA A 323 14.49 -4.27 10.70
C ALA A 323 13.58 -3.57 11.73
N VAL A 324 12.43 -3.08 11.26
CA VAL A 324 11.44 -2.38 12.09
C VAL A 324 10.23 -3.28 12.33
N ALA A 325 9.75 -3.32 13.58
CA ALA A 325 8.63 -4.17 13.97
C ALA A 325 7.35 -3.87 13.17
N ASP A 326 7.06 -2.58 12.95
CA ASP A 326 5.88 -2.09 12.23
C ASP A 326 5.91 -2.37 10.73
N SER A 327 7.08 -2.63 10.13
CA SER A 327 7.17 -2.86 8.69
C SER A 327 6.43 -4.14 8.33
N SER A 328 5.44 -4.03 7.44
CA SER A 328 4.70 -5.18 6.92
C SER A 328 5.64 -6.27 6.42
N ARG A 329 5.27 -7.53 6.69
CA ARG A 329 6.10 -8.72 6.46
C ARG A 329 5.41 -9.66 5.51
N GLY A 330 6.21 -10.31 4.68
CA GLY A 330 5.74 -11.42 3.86
C GLY A 330 5.67 -12.71 4.66
N TYR A 331 5.64 -13.87 4.02
CA TYR A 331 5.50 -14.06 2.57
C TYR A 331 4.13 -13.59 2.06
N THR A 332 3.87 -13.69 0.76
CA THR A 332 2.48 -13.55 0.28
C THR A 332 1.62 -14.68 0.86
N ARG A 333 0.29 -14.58 0.75
CA ARG A 333 -0.62 -15.65 1.20
C ARG A 333 -0.25 -17.02 0.59
N SER A 334 0.09 -17.03 -0.70
CA SER A 334 0.59 -18.21 -1.43
C SER A 334 2.07 -18.57 -1.19
N GLY A 335 2.73 -17.97 -0.19
CA GLY A 335 4.06 -18.36 0.26
C GLY A 335 5.24 -17.81 -0.55
N TYR A 336 5.01 -16.85 -1.45
CA TYR A 336 6.10 -16.26 -2.23
C TYR A 336 6.91 -15.23 -1.45
N VAL A 337 8.22 -15.17 -1.74
CA VAL A 337 9.13 -14.21 -1.12
C VAL A 337 8.73 -12.77 -1.45
N LYS A 338 8.26 -12.07 -0.42
CA LYS A 338 8.13 -10.62 -0.33
C LYS A 338 8.50 -10.19 1.10
N PRO A 339 8.93 -8.93 1.33
CA PRO A 339 9.23 -7.88 0.34
C PRO A 339 10.40 -8.28 -0.57
N ASP A 340 10.69 -7.51 -1.63
CA ASP A 340 11.89 -7.78 -2.44
C ASP A 340 13.15 -7.27 -1.73
N ILE A 341 13.08 -6.05 -1.21
CA ILE A 341 14.17 -5.38 -0.49
C ILE A 341 13.58 -4.52 0.64
N CYS A 342 14.44 -3.96 1.47
CA CYS A 342 14.08 -2.85 2.35
C CYS A 342 14.98 -1.63 2.14
N SER A 343 14.46 -0.46 2.47
CA SER A 343 15.20 0.81 2.41
C SER A 343 15.08 1.58 3.73
N PRO A 344 15.92 2.59 4.00
CA PRO A 344 15.73 3.46 5.15
C PRO A 344 14.29 4.01 5.18
N GLY A 345 13.60 3.87 6.30
CA GLY A 345 12.23 4.38 6.43
C GLY A 345 11.87 4.86 7.82
N ILE A 346 12.86 5.08 8.68
CA ILE A 346 12.68 5.69 10.00
C ILE A 346 13.32 7.06 10.00
N ASP A 347 12.55 8.07 10.40
CA ASP A 347 12.96 9.47 10.52
C ASP A 347 13.66 9.97 9.25
N ILE A 348 13.03 9.71 8.09
CA ILE A 348 13.52 10.23 6.82
C ILE A 348 13.24 11.72 6.80
N PHE A 349 14.25 12.52 6.42
CA PHE A 349 14.13 13.96 6.30
C PHE A 349 13.69 14.36 4.88
N GLY A 350 12.71 15.26 4.76
CA GLY A 350 12.17 15.66 3.46
C GLY A 350 11.24 16.87 3.52
N PRO A 351 10.81 17.39 2.36
CA PRO A 351 9.95 18.56 2.30
C PRO A 351 8.53 18.24 2.75
N MET A 352 7.87 19.23 3.35
CA MET A 352 6.54 19.13 3.94
C MET A 352 5.62 20.17 3.31
N ALA A 353 4.37 19.78 3.02
CA ALA A 353 3.37 20.75 2.58
C ALA A 353 3.10 21.79 3.68
N GLY A 354 2.87 23.04 3.28
CA GLY A 354 2.75 24.21 4.17
C GLY A 354 1.64 24.18 5.22
N ILE A 355 0.76 23.16 5.20
CA ILE A 355 -0.35 22.97 6.14
C ILE A 355 0.07 22.12 7.36
N ILE A 356 1.20 21.39 7.29
CA ILE A 356 1.68 20.60 8.43
C ILE A 356 2.38 21.54 9.43
N SER A 357 1.80 21.62 10.63
CA SER A 357 2.07 22.63 11.65
C SER A 357 3.00 22.18 12.78
N ASP A 358 3.47 20.93 12.78
CA ASP A 358 4.34 20.43 13.84
C ASP A 358 5.82 20.42 13.44
N ARG A 359 6.49 21.55 13.71
CA ARG A 359 7.72 21.67 14.53
C ARG A 359 8.33 23.08 14.36
N LYS A 360 8.22 23.86 15.43
CA LYS A 360 8.98 25.06 15.87
C LYS A 360 9.29 26.26 14.95
N GLU A 361 9.15 26.23 13.62
CA GLU A 361 9.43 27.42 12.78
C GLU A 361 8.14 28.01 12.19
N LYS A 362 7.54 28.94 12.95
CA LYS A 362 6.21 29.52 12.64
C LYS A 362 6.22 30.78 11.77
N ASN A 363 7.37 31.37 11.44
CA ASN A 363 7.38 32.78 11.00
C ASN A 363 7.84 33.06 9.56
N ASP A 364 8.07 32.05 8.71
CA ASP A 364 8.31 32.31 7.29
C ASP A 364 7.57 31.31 6.40
N ILE A 365 6.53 31.79 5.73
CA ILE A 365 5.68 31.04 4.79
C ILE A 365 6.26 31.06 3.37
N SER A 366 7.39 31.74 3.15
CA SER A 366 8.09 31.84 1.86
C SER A 366 9.17 30.78 1.65
N GLN A 367 9.45 29.94 2.65
CA GLN A 367 10.41 28.83 2.54
C GLN A 367 9.71 27.46 2.52
N ALA A 368 10.18 26.57 1.64
CA ALA A 368 9.82 25.16 1.68
C ALA A 368 10.05 24.60 3.10
N ARG A 369 9.00 24.03 3.70
CA ARG A 369 9.11 23.41 5.03
C ARG A 369 9.77 22.05 4.90
N TYR A 370 10.55 21.67 5.89
CA TYR A 370 11.16 20.35 5.98
C TYR A 370 10.81 19.69 7.31
N GLY A 371 10.72 18.36 7.31
CA GLY A 371 10.35 17.57 8.47
C GLY A 371 10.76 16.12 8.32
N TYR A 372 10.29 15.30 9.25
CA TYR A 372 10.62 13.88 9.31
C TYR A 372 9.37 13.02 9.10
N MET A 373 9.50 11.94 8.33
CA MET A 373 8.45 10.93 8.13
C MET A 373 9.03 9.53 8.26
N SER A 374 8.23 8.63 8.85
CA SER A 374 8.56 7.22 9.02
C SER A 374 7.50 6.34 8.35
N GLY A 375 7.94 5.24 7.76
CA GLY A 375 7.10 4.21 7.14
C GLY A 375 7.60 3.76 5.77
N SER A 376 6.99 2.69 5.27
CA SER A 376 7.29 2.08 3.97
C SER A 376 7.13 3.05 2.79
N SER A 377 6.28 4.06 2.89
CA SER A 377 6.11 5.08 1.84
C SER A 377 7.35 5.96 1.67
N ALA A 378 8.02 6.35 2.75
CA ALA A 378 9.26 7.12 2.70
C ALA A 378 10.41 6.27 2.12
N ALA A 379 10.49 5.02 2.54
CA ALA A 379 11.46 4.06 2.00
C ALA A 379 11.25 3.81 0.49
N THR A 380 9.99 3.77 0.06
CA THR A 380 9.61 3.63 -1.36
C THR A 380 10.08 4.81 -2.19
N ALA A 381 10.03 6.04 -1.67
CA ALA A 381 10.57 7.21 -2.36
C ALA A 381 12.09 7.13 -2.57
N ILE A 382 12.84 6.65 -1.56
CA ILE A 382 14.29 6.40 -1.70
C ILE A 382 14.55 5.38 -2.80
N THR A 383 13.82 4.27 -2.78
CA THR A 383 13.94 3.21 -3.79
C THR A 383 13.58 3.71 -5.18
N ALA A 384 12.55 4.54 -5.31
CA ALA A 384 12.13 5.12 -6.58
C ALA A 384 13.21 6.03 -7.18
N GLY A 385 13.87 6.86 -6.36
CA GLY A 385 14.99 7.65 -6.84
C GLY A 385 16.20 6.79 -7.24
N ALA A 386 16.50 5.72 -6.49
CA ALA A 386 17.54 4.76 -6.88
C ALA A 386 17.22 4.05 -8.20
N ALA A 387 15.95 3.68 -8.42
CA ALA A 387 15.47 3.12 -9.67
C ALA A 387 15.58 4.12 -10.83
N ALA A 388 15.37 5.42 -10.59
CA ALA A 388 15.58 6.46 -11.60
C ALA A 388 17.05 6.55 -12.03
N LEU A 389 17.99 6.50 -11.08
CA LEU A 389 19.43 6.48 -11.38
C LEU A 389 19.85 5.21 -12.15
N LEU A 390 19.26 4.05 -11.81
CA LEU A 390 19.47 2.81 -12.57
C LEU A 390 18.91 2.91 -14.00
N MET A 391 17.75 3.54 -14.20
CA MET A 391 17.18 3.79 -15.53
C MET A 391 18.03 4.78 -16.34
N GLU A 392 18.62 5.78 -15.70
CA GLU A 392 19.57 6.68 -16.36
C GLU A 392 20.77 5.89 -16.89
N TRP A 393 21.39 5.07 -16.03
CA TRP A 393 22.50 4.21 -16.44
C TRP A 393 22.10 3.23 -17.56
N GLY A 394 20.98 2.53 -17.40
CA GLY A 394 20.54 1.50 -18.33
C GLY A 394 20.09 2.05 -19.67
N ILE A 395 19.07 2.90 -19.65
CA ILE A 395 18.38 3.32 -20.87
C ILE A 395 19.01 4.59 -21.44
N VAL A 396 19.14 5.64 -20.63
CA VAL A 396 19.61 6.95 -21.12
C VAL A 396 21.07 6.88 -21.59
N ARG A 397 21.92 6.14 -20.88
CA ARG A 397 23.33 5.93 -21.24
C ARG A 397 23.57 4.66 -22.08
N GLY A 398 22.52 3.90 -22.42
CA GLY A 398 22.57 2.79 -23.36
C GLY A 398 23.24 1.50 -22.86
N ASN A 399 23.43 1.31 -21.55
CA ASN A 399 24.06 0.10 -21.01
C ASN A 399 23.12 -1.12 -20.96
N ASN A 400 21.80 -0.88 -20.82
CA ASN A 400 20.76 -1.89 -20.88
C ASN A 400 19.42 -1.22 -21.26
N ILE A 401 19.12 -1.19 -22.56
CA ILE A 401 17.96 -0.50 -23.13
C ILE A 401 16.63 -1.24 -22.95
N THR A 402 16.65 -2.45 -22.40
CA THR A 402 15.46 -3.30 -22.17
C THR A 402 15.04 -3.32 -20.71
N MET A 403 15.57 -2.41 -19.88
CA MET A 403 15.27 -2.40 -18.44
C MET A 403 13.81 -2.10 -18.16
N ASP A 404 13.21 -2.95 -17.34
CA ASP A 404 11.85 -2.88 -16.83
C ASP A 404 11.84 -3.03 -15.30
N THR A 405 10.65 -3.16 -14.69
CA THR A 405 10.49 -3.32 -13.24
C THR A 405 11.23 -4.54 -12.73
N VAL A 406 11.14 -5.67 -13.44
CA VAL A 406 11.75 -6.94 -13.05
C VAL A 406 13.27 -6.83 -13.10
N SER A 407 13.82 -6.24 -14.15
CA SER A 407 15.27 -6.03 -14.33
C SER A 407 15.84 -5.18 -13.21
N ILE A 408 15.23 -4.03 -12.91
CA ILE A 408 15.66 -3.14 -11.81
C ILE A 408 15.62 -3.85 -10.47
N LYS A 409 14.52 -4.55 -10.17
CA LYS A 409 14.38 -5.35 -8.96
C LYS A 409 15.54 -6.34 -8.83
N LYS A 410 15.86 -7.09 -9.89
CA LYS A 410 16.95 -8.07 -9.86
C LYS A 410 18.33 -7.42 -9.75
N TYR A 411 18.52 -6.20 -10.24
CA TYR A 411 19.75 -5.44 -10.00
C TYR A 411 19.87 -5.05 -8.53
N LEU A 412 18.83 -4.45 -7.94
CA LEU A 412 18.81 -4.04 -6.53
C LEU A 412 19.01 -5.24 -5.59
N ILE A 413 18.37 -6.38 -5.87
CA ILE A 413 18.56 -7.62 -5.09
C ILE A 413 20.01 -8.13 -5.15
N ARG A 414 20.71 -8.00 -6.28
CA ARG A 414 22.11 -8.46 -6.39
C ARG A 414 23.09 -7.56 -5.64
N GLY A 415 22.74 -6.29 -5.49
CA GLY A 415 23.55 -5.31 -4.78
C GLY A 415 23.21 -5.16 -3.30
N SER A 416 22.20 -5.86 -2.78
CA SER A 416 21.68 -5.62 -1.44
C SER A 416 22.70 -5.94 -0.34
N ILE A 417 22.57 -5.21 0.77
CA ILE A 417 23.35 -5.43 1.99
C ILE A 417 22.59 -6.29 2.99
N ASN A 418 23.31 -7.01 3.84
CA ASN A 418 22.71 -7.74 4.95
C ASN A 418 22.21 -6.76 6.03
N THR A 419 20.97 -6.93 6.48
CA THR A 419 20.32 -6.13 7.53
C THR A 419 20.28 -6.82 8.90
N GLY A 420 21.18 -7.79 9.11
CA GLY A 420 21.26 -8.60 10.33
C GLY A 420 20.30 -9.79 10.34
N VAL A 421 19.70 -10.13 9.19
CA VAL A 421 18.76 -11.26 9.02
C VAL A 421 19.13 -12.05 7.78
N ASP A 422 19.12 -13.37 7.87
CA ASP A 422 19.41 -14.26 6.73
C ASP A 422 18.44 -14.02 5.57
N VAL A 423 18.96 -14.06 4.34
CA VAL A 423 18.18 -13.75 3.13
C VAL A 423 17.98 -14.99 2.24
N PRO A 424 16.83 -15.13 1.57
CA PRO A 424 15.65 -14.26 1.67
C PRO A 424 14.86 -14.49 2.96
N ASN A 425 14.23 -13.44 3.49
CA ASN A 425 13.32 -13.51 4.65
C ASN A 425 12.06 -12.66 4.47
N ARG A 426 11.11 -12.84 5.39
CA ARG A 426 9.80 -12.16 5.42
C ARG A 426 9.87 -10.66 5.77
N ILE A 427 10.97 -10.21 6.36
CA ILE A 427 11.08 -8.89 6.98
C ILE A 427 11.72 -7.87 6.03
N CYS A 428 12.87 -8.24 5.45
CA CYS A 428 13.67 -7.40 4.56
C CYS A 428 13.86 -8.01 3.17
N GLY A 429 13.22 -9.14 2.87
CA GLY A 429 13.35 -9.77 1.56
C GLY A 429 14.77 -10.24 1.34
N PHE A 430 15.41 -9.70 0.30
CA PHE A 430 16.79 -9.97 -0.04
C PHE A 430 17.81 -9.01 0.60
N GLY A 431 17.38 -8.10 1.46
CA GLY A 431 18.26 -7.21 2.22
C GLY A 431 18.02 -5.72 1.97
N GLY A 432 18.92 -4.91 2.51
CA GLY A 432 18.88 -3.45 2.44
C GLY A 432 19.33 -2.93 1.09
N ILE A 433 18.73 -1.83 0.64
CA ILE A 433 19.12 -1.17 -0.61
C ILE A 433 20.57 -0.67 -0.55
N ASP A 434 21.34 -1.00 -1.59
CA ASP A 434 22.67 -0.41 -1.82
C ASP A 434 22.88 -0.25 -3.33
N LEU A 435 22.63 0.97 -3.82
CA LEU A 435 22.79 1.29 -5.23
C LEU A 435 24.24 1.15 -5.71
N TYR A 436 25.23 1.43 -4.85
CA TYR A 436 26.63 1.26 -5.20
C TYR A 436 26.99 -0.22 -5.29
N GLY A 437 26.50 -1.01 -4.34
CA GLY A 437 26.59 -2.47 -4.33
C GLY A 437 26.05 -3.11 -5.61
N VAL A 438 24.99 -2.54 -6.22
CA VAL A 438 24.49 -2.98 -7.54
C VAL A 438 25.59 -2.91 -8.61
N PHE A 439 26.26 -1.77 -8.74
CA PHE A 439 27.32 -1.60 -9.73
C PHE A 439 28.56 -2.44 -9.42
N GLN A 440 28.88 -2.64 -8.13
CA GLN A 440 29.93 -3.57 -7.74
C GLN A 440 29.61 -5.01 -8.14
N ALA A 441 28.39 -5.46 -7.91
CA ALA A 441 27.95 -6.80 -8.28
C ALA A 441 28.02 -7.03 -9.81
N MET A 442 27.75 -6.00 -10.63
CA MET A 442 27.87 -6.08 -12.09
C MET A 442 29.32 -6.15 -12.58
N ARG A 443 30.29 -5.59 -11.85
CA ARG A 443 31.71 -5.59 -12.22
C ARG A 443 32.36 -7.00 -12.12
N GLY A 444 31.70 -7.93 -11.42
CA GLY A 444 32.25 -9.23 -11.04
C GLY A 444 33.09 -9.13 -9.77
N ARG A 445 33.02 -10.16 -8.91
CA ARG A 445 33.91 -10.26 -7.74
C ARG A 445 35.32 -10.59 -8.24
N VAL A 446 36.29 -9.72 -7.95
CA VAL A 446 37.72 -9.99 -8.17
C VAL A 446 38.22 -10.95 -7.10
#